data_AF-A0A940BNK5-F1
#
_entry.id   AF-A0A940BNK5-F1
#
_cell.length_a   1.000
_cell.length_b   1.000
_cell.length_c   1.000
_cell.angle_alpha   90.00
_cell.angle_beta   90.00
_cell.angle_gamma   90.00
#
_symmetry.space_group_name_H-M   'P 1'
#
loop_
_entity.id
_entity.type
_entity.pdbx_description
1 polymer ?
#
loop_
_entity_poly.entity_id
_entity_poly.type
_entity_poly.pdbx_seq_one_letter_code
_entity_poly.pdbx_strand_id
1 'polypeptide(L)'
;THLPIILPKLIAVSAVFMMRQAFMSVPDELRESAVIDGAGEYRTWLSIMLPMVLPTLGALATVQFLDSWNSYLDPLVFLSNWRLRTLPVAMNQFIDEEGTKYNLTMAACCLSVLPVFAIFLFGQKFFIKGLITGSVKG
;
A
#
# COMPACT_ATOMS: atom_id res chain seq x y z
N THR A 1 3.63 10.06 -19.29
CA THR A 1 4.39 9.64 -18.09
C THR A 1 3.42 9.03 -17.09
N HIS A 2 3.87 8.27 -16.09
CA HIS A 2 2.99 7.70 -15.05
C HIS A 2 2.71 8.66 -13.87
N LEU A 3 3.33 9.84 -13.85
CA LEU A 3 3.13 10.84 -12.78
C LEU A 3 1.65 11.17 -12.47
N PRO A 4 0.73 11.27 -13.46
CA PRO A 4 -0.67 11.59 -13.19
C PRO A 4 -1.38 10.56 -12.29
N ILE A 5 -0.96 9.30 -12.30
CA ILE A 5 -1.54 8.25 -11.44
C ILE A 5 -0.76 8.06 -10.13
N ILE A 6 0.50 8.51 -10.06
CA ILE A 6 1.35 8.37 -8.88
C ILE A 6 1.10 9.50 -7.89
N LEU A 7 1.14 10.76 -8.35
CA LEU A 7 1.07 11.93 -7.48
C LEU A 7 -0.20 11.98 -6.62
N PRO A 8 -1.41 11.72 -7.16
CA PRO A 8 -2.62 11.73 -6.34
C PRO A 8 -2.63 10.60 -5.29
N LYS A 9 -2.09 9.42 -5.63
CA LYS A 9 -2.07 8.26 -4.73
C LYS A 9 -1.02 8.36 -3.61
N LEU A 10 -0.04 9.25 -3.73
CA LEU A 10 0.93 9.50 -2.66
C LEU A 10 0.28 10.08 -1.40
N ILE A 11 -0.77 10.90 -1.57
CA ILE A 11 -1.48 11.54 -0.47
C ILE A 11 -2.87 10.92 -0.38
N ALA A 12 -2.93 9.67 0.10
CA ALA A 12 -4.20 9.01 0.38
C ALA A 12 -4.72 9.48 1.76
N VAL A 13 -5.92 10.06 1.77
CA VAL A 13 -6.58 10.53 3.01
C VAL A 13 -6.74 9.41 4.03
N SER A 14 -7.12 8.21 3.56
CA SER A 14 -7.22 7.00 4.39
C SER A 14 -5.89 6.60 5.02
N ALA A 15 -4.79 6.69 4.25
CA ALA A 15 -3.45 6.39 4.73
C ALA A 15 -3.00 7.35 5.84
N VAL A 16 -3.22 8.66 5.64
CA VAL A 16 -2.92 9.68 6.66
C VAL A 16 -3.74 9.44 7.92
N PHE A 17 -5.03 9.18 7.76
CA PHE A 17 -5.91 8.90 8.89
C PHE A 17 -5.47 7.65 9.67
N MET A 18 -5.21 6.52 8.99
CA MET A 18 -4.76 5.28 9.63
C MET A 18 -3.42 5.44 10.34
N MET A 19 -2.44 6.09 9.70
CA MET A 19 -1.14 6.33 10.32
C MET A 19 -1.24 7.26 11.52
N ARG A 20 -2.08 8.31 11.46
CA ARG A 20 -2.35 9.17 12.61
C ARG A 20 -2.92 8.38 13.79
N GLN A 21 -3.89 7.51 13.55
CA GLN A 21 -4.46 6.65 14.61
C GLN A 21 -3.39 5.70 15.18
N ALA A 22 -2.53 5.14 14.34
CA ALA A 22 -1.43 4.29 14.79
C ALA A 22 -0.46 5.05 15.71
N PHE A 23 -0.04 6.25 15.32
CA PHE A 23 0.83 7.07 16.17
C PHE A 23 0.17 7.52 17.46
N MET A 24 -1.14 7.80 17.47
CA MET A 24 -1.88 8.13 18.69
C MET A 24 -2.02 6.96 19.67
N SER A 25 -1.85 5.71 19.21
CA SER A 25 -1.84 4.54 20.09
C SER A 25 -0.49 4.34 20.82
N VAL A 26 0.55 5.07 20.42
CA VAL A 26 1.86 5.02 21.07
C VAL A 26 1.79 5.79 22.41
N PRO A 27 2.20 5.19 23.55
CA PRO A 27 2.22 5.88 24.84
C PRO A 27 3.15 7.11 24.84
N ASP A 28 2.67 8.23 25.39
CA ASP A 28 3.45 9.48 25.49
C ASP A 28 4.70 9.34 26.37
N GLU A 29 4.69 8.42 27.34
CA GLU A 29 5.83 8.12 28.24
C GLU A 29 7.11 7.76 27.47
N LEU A 30 6.99 7.09 26.32
CA LEU A 30 8.13 6.74 25.47
C LEU A 30 8.75 7.97 24.82
N ARG A 31 7.93 8.99 24.51
CA ARG A 31 8.40 10.27 23.97
C ARG A 31 9.06 11.10 25.06
N GLU A 32 8.47 11.15 26.25
CA GLU A 32 9.05 11.84 27.41
C GLU A 32 10.42 11.25 27.80
N SER A 33 10.53 9.92 27.83
CA SER A 33 11.79 9.22 28.09
C SER A 33 12.86 9.57 27.06
N ALA A 34 12.50 9.62 25.78
CA ALA A 34 13.44 9.99 24.71
C ALA A 34 13.95 11.44 24.84
N VAL A 35 13.09 12.37 25.29
CA VAL A 35 13.47 13.76 25.55
C VAL A 35 14.42 13.86 26.74
N ILE A 36 14.19 13.08 27.80
CA ILE A 36 15.09 12.99 28.96
C ILE A 36 16.47 12.46 28.52
N ASP A 37 16.51 11.48 27.62
CA ASP A 37 17.74 10.95 27.00
C ASP A 37 18.41 11.91 26.00
N GLY A 38 17.87 13.12 25.82
CA GLY A 38 18.41 14.14 24.93
C GLY A 38 18.21 13.86 23.43
N ALA A 39 17.30 12.95 23.07
CA ALA A 39 16.96 12.71 21.66
C ALA A 39 16.10 13.85 21.10
N GLY A 40 16.50 14.42 19.97
CA GLY A 40 15.67 15.40 19.24
C GLY A 40 14.45 14.76 18.59
N GLU A 41 13.40 15.55 18.33
CA GLU A 41 12.09 15.07 17.85
C GLU A 41 12.17 14.14 16.63
N TYR A 42 13.00 14.49 15.63
CA TYR A 42 13.17 13.67 14.43
C TYR A 42 13.79 12.30 14.74
N ARG A 43 14.74 12.24 15.69
CA ARG A 43 15.37 10.99 16.13
C ARG A 43 14.38 10.14 16.92
N THR A 44 13.59 10.76 17.80
CA THR A 44 12.52 10.10 18.57
C THR A 44 11.48 9.49 17.62
N TRP A 45 11.05 10.24 16.61
CA TRP A 45 10.11 9.74 15.61
C TRP A 45 10.68 8.55 14.82
N LEU A 46 11.90 8.66 14.27
CA LEU A 46 12.51 7.60 13.46
C LEU A 46 12.88 6.35 14.26
N SER A 47 13.43 6.51 15.47
CA SER A 47 14.07 5.42 16.21
C SER A 47 13.13 4.71 17.18
N ILE A 48 12.06 5.39 17.61
CA ILE A 48 11.16 4.90 18.66
C ILE A 48 9.74 4.77 18.10
N MET A 49 9.14 5.88 17.64
CA MET A 49 7.73 5.87 17.22
C MET A 49 7.50 5.05 15.95
N LEU A 50 8.32 5.23 14.92
CA LEU A 50 8.17 4.58 13.62
C LEU A 50 8.27 3.05 13.68
N PRO A 51 9.24 2.44 14.39
CA PRO A 51 9.30 0.98 14.55
C PRO A 51 8.07 0.38 15.24
N MET A 52 7.45 1.09 16.18
CA MET A 52 6.26 0.61 16.88
C MET A 52 5.03 0.54 15.98
N VAL A 53 4.88 1.49 15.05
CA VAL A 53 3.77 1.50 14.09
C VAL A 53 4.08 0.74 12.79
N LEU A 54 5.25 0.10 12.70
CA LEU A 54 5.69 -0.65 11.51
C LEU A 54 4.70 -1.75 11.08
N PRO A 55 4.02 -2.49 11.99
CA PRO A 55 2.96 -3.42 11.62
C PRO A 55 1.81 -2.74 10.88
N THR A 56 1.36 -1.58 11.37
CA THR A 56 0.30 -0.80 10.74
C THR A 56 0.73 -0.21 9.41
N LEU A 57 1.97 0.29 9.32
CA LEU A 57 2.55 0.78 8.08
C LEU A 57 2.64 -0.33 7.02
N GLY A 58 3.07 -1.53 7.42
CA GLY A 58 3.15 -2.69 6.52
C GLY A 58 1.78 -3.15 6.02
N ALA A 59 0.77 -3.17 6.89
CA ALA A 59 -0.61 -3.47 6.51
C ALA A 59 -1.16 -2.43 5.52
N LEU A 60 -0.98 -1.14 5.83
CA LEU A 60 -1.40 -0.03 4.97
C LEU A 60 -0.71 -0.07 3.60
N ALA A 61 0.61 -0.29 3.57
CA ALA A 61 1.38 -0.42 2.33
C ALA A 61 0.88 -1.58 1.47
N THR A 62 0.51 -2.70 2.10
CA THR A 62 -0.06 -3.86 1.40
C THR A 62 -1.40 -3.49 0.75
N VAL A 63 -2.32 -2.86 1.51
CA VAL A 63 -3.62 -2.43 0.98
C VAL A 63 -3.46 -1.41 -0.15
N GLN A 64 -2.57 -0.42 0.02
CA GLN A 64 -2.32 0.61 -0.99
C GLN A 64 -1.69 0.03 -2.27
N PHE A 65 -0.82 -0.97 -2.14
CA PHE A 65 -0.29 -1.70 -3.28
C PHE A 65 -1.40 -2.41 -4.05
N LEU A 66 -2.30 -3.13 -3.35
CA LEU A 66 -3.41 -3.83 -3.99
C LEU A 66 -4.34 -2.87 -4.72
N ASP A 67 -4.67 -1.73 -4.11
CA ASP A 67 -5.47 -0.67 -4.74
C ASP A 67 -4.78 -0.12 -6.01
N SER A 68 -3.47 0.13 -5.93
CA SER A 68 -2.71 0.69 -7.06
C SER A 68 -2.54 -0.31 -8.19
N TRP A 69 -2.27 -1.58 -7.87
CA TRP A 69 -2.07 -2.67 -8.83
C TRP A 69 -3.36 -3.04 -9.58
N ASN A 70 -4.49 -3.05 -8.87
CA ASN A 70 -5.79 -3.38 -9.44
C ASN A 70 -6.52 -2.17 -10.04
N SER A 71 -5.94 -0.96 -9.97
CA SER A 71 -6.61 0.23 -10.51
C SER A 71 -6.77 0.14 -12.02
N TYR A 72 -8.02 0.32 -12.45
CA TYR A 72 -8.42 0.30 -13.85
C TYR A 72 -8.80 1.70 -14.35
N LEU A 73 -9.65 2.42 -13.61
CA LEU A 73 -10.21 3.70 -14.04
C LEU A 73 -9.16 4.81 -14.10
N ASP A 74 -8.33 5.01 -13.06
CA ASP A 74 -7.33 6.09 -13.07
C ASP A 74 -6.36 5.93 -14.26
N PRO A 75 -5.76 4.75 -14.49
CA PRO A 75 -4.87 4.56 -15.63
C PRO A 75 -5.60 4.69 -16.97
N LEU A 76 -6.86 4.25 -17.07
CA LEU A 76 -7.64 4.38 -18.30
C LEU A 76 -7.89 5.84 -18.67
N VAL A 77 -8.21 6.68 -17.69
CA VAL A 77 -8.54 8.10 -17.89
C VAL A 77 -7.27 8.94 -18.09
N PHE A 78 -6.24 8.73 -17.27
CA PHE A 78 -5.07 9.61 -17.25
C PHE A 78 -3.93 9.16 -18.18
N LEU A 79 -3.88 7.91 -18.63
CA LEU A 79 -2.81 7.40 -19.49
C LEU A 79 -3.28 7.22 -20.94
N SER A 80 -3.03 8.24 -21.77
CA SER A 80 -3.41 8.22 -23.19
C SER A 80 -2.45 7.40 -24.07
N ASN A 81 -1.19 7.23 -23.65
CA ASN A 81 -0.19 6.51 -24.43
C ASN A 81 -0.25 5.00 -24.13
N TRP A 82 -0.38 4.19 -25.19
CA TRP A 82 -0.44 2.73 -25.09
C TRP A 82 0.77 2.11 -24.37
N ARG A 83 1.97 2.70 -24.50
CA ARG A 83 3.20 2.21 -23.85
C ARG A 83 3.18 2.37 -22.33
N LEU A 84 2.25 3.16 -21.81
CA LEU A 84 2.11 3.45 -20.38
C LEU A 84 0.90 2.73 -19.77
N ARG A 85 0.17 1.90 -20.52
CA ARG A 85 -1.01 1.22 -19.98
C ARG A 85 -0.60 0.23 -18.89
N THR A 86 -1.37 0.22 -17.80
CA THR A 86 -1.23 -0.79 -16.75
C THR A 86 -1.81 -2.11 -17.24
N LEU A 87 -1.41 -3.21 -16.59
CA LEU A 87 -1.84 -4.56 -16.97
C LEU A 87 -3.38 -4.70 -17.03
N PRO A 88 -4.16 -4.20 -16.05
CA PRO A 88 -5.63 -4.24 -16.12
C PRO A 88 -6.21 -3.50 -17.34
N VAL A 89 -5.61 -2.37 -17.72
CA VAL A 89 -6.07 -1.58 -18.90
C VAL A 89 -5.67 -2.25 -20.21
N ALA A 90 -4.47 -2.82 -20.28
CA ALA A 90 -3.99 -3.52 -21.47
C ALA A 90 -4.82 -4.77 -21.79
N MET A 91 -5.39 -5.44 -20.78
CA MET A 91 -6.25 -6.60 -20.98
C MET A 91 -7.51 -6.32 -21.82
N ASN A 92 -8.02 -5.08 -21.83
CA ASN A 92 -9.14 -4.71 -22.70
C ASN A 92 -8.77 -4.73 -24.19
N GLN A 93 -7.48 -4.70 -24.55
CA GLN A 93 -7.04 -4.82 -25.96
C GLN A 93 -7.20 -6.24 -26.51
N PHE A 94 -7.48 -7.23 -25.66
CA PHE A 94 -7.76 -8.61 -26.08
C PHE A 94 -9.25 -8.86 -26.36
N ILE A 95 -10.08 -7.85 -26.13
CA ILE A 95 -11.50 -7.82 -26.47
C ILE A 95 -11.60 -6.96 -27.74
N ASP A 96 -11.90 -7.59 -28.87
CA ASP A 96 -11.98 -6.93 -30.18
C ASP A 96 -13.34 -7.21 -30.82
N GLU A 97 -13.75 -6.40 -31.80
CA GLU A 97 -15.06 -6.54 -32.46
C GLU A 97 -15.20 -7.87 -33.21
N GLU A 98 -14.08 -8.44 -33.68
CA GLU A 98 -14.04 -9.73 -34.38
C GLU A 98 -14.04 -10.94 -33.42
N GLY A 99 -13.89 -10.72 -32.11
CA GLY A 99 -13.94 -11.76 -31.09
C GLY A 99 -12.89 -11.62 -29.98
N THR A 100 -13.23 -12.13 -28.80
CA THR A 100 -12.36 -12.08 -27.62
C THR A 100 -11.26 -13.14 -27.69
N LYS A 101 -10.00 -12.72 -27.53
CA LYS A 101 -8.85 -13.63 -27.43
C LYS A 101 -8.73 -14.22 -26.02
N TYR A 102 -9.64 -15.13 -25.68
CA TYR A 102 -9.75 -15.73 -24.34
C TYR A 102 -8.42 -16.28 -23.79
N ASN A 103 -7.61 -16.92 -24.64
CA ASN A 103 -6.32 -17.47 -24.23
C ASN A 103 -5.37 -16.38 -23.68
N LEU A 104 -5.31 -15.22 -24.34
CA LEU A 104 -4.47 -14.10 -23.92
C LEU A 104 -5.02 -13.42 -22.67
N THR A 105 -6.34 -13.22 -22.61
CA THR A 105 -7.00 -12.63 -21.44
C THR A 105 -6.79 -13.50 -20.19
N MET A 106 -6.97 -14.81 -20.30
CA MET A 106 -6.76 -15.73 -19.18
C MET A 106 -5.29 -15.80 -18.76
N ALA A 107 -4.35 -15.81 -19.70
CA ALA A 107 -2.92 -15.76 -19.38
C ALA A 107 -2.55 -14.46 -18.64
N ALA A 108 -3.09 -13.31 -19.07
CA ALA A 108 -2.89 -12.03 -18.41
C ALA A 108 -3.52 -12.00 -17.00
N CYS A 109 -4.71 -12.60 -16.81
CA CYS A 109 -5.30 -12.79 -15.48
C CYS A 109 -4.39 -13.60 -14.56
N CYS A 110 -3.83 -14.72 -15.02
CA CYS A 110 -2.92 -15.53 -14.21
C CYS A 110 -1.66 -14.74 -13.82
N LEU A 111 -1.10 -13.96 -14.75
CA LEU A 111 0.08 -13.13 -14.49
C LEU A 111 -0.21 -11.99 -13.52
N SER A 112 -1.41 -11.40 -13.56
CA SER A 112 -1.81 -10.29 -12.68
C SER A 112 -1.89 -10.69 -11.20
N VAL A 113 -2.13 -11.98 -10.93
CA VAL A 113 -2.23 -12.53 -9.57
C VAL A 113 -0.85 -12.71 -8.92
N LEU A 114 0.22 -12.96 -9.69
CA LEU A 114 1.54 -13.26 -9.12
C LEU A 114 2.09 -12.15 -8.22
N PRO A 115 2.07 -10.86 -8.60
CA PRO A 115 2.57 -9.79 -7.74
C PRO A 115 1.71 -9.61 -6.50
N VAL A 116 0.39 -9.71 -6.64
CA VAL A 116 -0.56 -9.67 -5.51
C VAL A 116 -0.24 -10.76 -4.49
N PHE A 117 -0.01 -11.98 -4.97
CA PHE A 117 0.34 -13.12 -4.13
C PHE A 117 1.69 -12.92 -3.43
N ALA A 118 2.70 -12.42 -4.14
CA ALA A 118 4.00 -12.11 -3.56
C ALA A 118 3.88 -11.07 -2.44
N ILE A 119 3.19 -9.96 -2.69
CA ILE A 119 2.98 -8.90 -1.70
C ILE A 119 2.21 -9.43 -0.49
N PHE A 120 1.19 -10.26 -0.69
CA PHE A 120 0.44 -10.88 0.40
C PHE A 120 1.33 -11.75 1.30
N LEU A 121 2.22 -12.56 0.71
CA LEU A 121 3.16 -13.40 1.48
C LEU A 121 4.10 -12.58 2.36
N PHE A 122 4.52 -11.39 1.90
CA PHE A 122 5.32 -10.46 2.72
C PHE A 122 4.48 -9.66 3.72
N GLY A 123 3.23 -9.35 3.36
CA GLY A 123 2.29 -8.55 4.13
C GLY A 123 1.69 -9.27 5.33
N GLN A 124 1.44 -10.58 5.23
CA GLN A 124 0.74 -11.37 6.27
C GLN A 124 1.37 -11.24 7.67
N LYS A 125 2.70 -11.13 7.76
CA LYS A 125 3.42 -10.99 9.04
C LYS A 125 3.10 -9.67 9.75
N PHE A 126 2.77 -8.62 9.01
CA PHE A 126 2.46 -7.30 9.56
C PHE A 126 1.02 -7.25 10.06
N PHE A 127 0.08 -7.90 9.36
CA PHE A 127 -1.31 -8.05 9.83
C PHE A 127 -1.37 -8.85 11.14
N ILE A 128 -0.65 -9.97 11.24
CA ILE A 128 -0.62 -10.78 12.46
C ILE A 128 -0.02 -10.00 13.64
N LYS A 129 1.10 -9.29 13.43
CA LYS A 129 1.74 -8.49 14.49
C LYS A 129 0.86 -7.33 14.95
N GLY A 130 0.17 -6.64 14.03
CA GLY A 130 -0.71 -5.51 14.37
C GLY A 130 -1.90 -5.91 15.25
N LEU A 131 -2.42 -7.13 15.09
CA LEU A 131 -3.50 -7.66 15.94
C LEU A 131 -3.03 -7.94 17.37
N ILE A 132 -1.79 -8.41 17.55
CA ILE A 132 -1.25 -8.84 18.84
C ILE A 132 -0.87 -7.64 19.72
N THR A 133 -0.37 -6.53 19.14
CA THR A 133 0.03 -5.34 19.90
C THR A 133 -1.15 -4.68 20.63
N GLY A 134 -2.38 -4.83 20.13
CA GLY A 134 -3.59 -4.35 20.80
C GLY A 134 -4.14 -5.28 21.89
N SER A 135 -3.65 -6.52 21.97
CA SER A 135 -4.14 -7.55 22.91
C SER A 135 -3.40 -7.59 24.26
N VAL A 136 -2.29 -6.86 24.42
CA VAL A 136 -1.54 -6.78 25.70
C VAL A 136 -2.03 -5.59 26.54
N LYS A 137 -3.35 -5.46 26.69
CA LYS A 137 -3.95 -4.73 27.82
C LYS A 137 -4.51 -5.77 28.79
N GLY A 138 -3.63 -6.25 29.65
CA GLY A 138 -3.89 -7.07 30.83
C GLY A 138 -2.88 -6.67 31.89
#